data_AF-A0A529STI3-F1
#
_entry.id   AF-A0A529STI3-F1
#
_cell.length_a   1.000
_cell.length_b   1.000
_cell.length_c   1.000
_cell.angle_alpha   90.00
_cell.angle_beta   90.00
_cell.angle_gamma   90.00
#
_symmetry.space_group_name_H-M   'P 1'
#
loop_
_entity.id
_entity.type
_entity.pdbx_description
1 polymer ?
#
loop_
_entity_poly.entity_id
_entity_poly.type
_entity_poly.pdbx_seq_one_letter_code
_entity_poly.pdbx_strand_id
1 'polypeptide(L)'
;QTVADLQGKILDYETAILTAKQSISKAEQDAIDARNTLGSSLTADRQQTEASLNEAGLRVGMQKGLIAQASDPATTAALTGSQEPPLLYSLVRVADGKTSEIEAKEDTPVLPGDVIKVKLAPTASQ
;
A
#
# COMPACT_ATOMS: atom_id res chain seq x y z
N GLN A 1 -1.99 -59.79 62.51
CA GLN A 1 -1.31 -58.50 62.23
C GLN A 1 -1.18 -58.24 60.73
N THR A 2 -0.77 -59.23 59.94
CA THR A 2 -0.48 -59.11 58.49
C THR A 2 -1.63 -58.67 57.56
N VAL A 3 -2.89 -59.00 57.87
CA VAL A 3 -4.05 -58.66 57.00
C VAL A 3 -4.39 -57.17 57.07
N ALA A 4 -4.27 -56.56 58.26
CA ALA A 4 -4.54 -55.13 58.44
C ALA A 4 -3.51 -54.26 57.72
N ASP A 5 -2.22 -54.65 57.77
CA ASP A 5 -1.15 -53.96 57.02
C ASP A 5 -1.34 -54.05 55.50
N LEU A 6 -1.83 -55.20 54.99
CA LEU A 6 -2.14 -55.36 53.57
C LEU A 6 -3.33 -54.51 53.13
N GLN A 7 -4.37 -54.43 53.95
CA GLN A 7 -5.54 -53.57 53.68
C GLN A 7 -5.16 -52.08 53.68
N GLY A 8 -4.31 -51.65 54.62
CA GLY A 8 -3.78 -50.28 54.64
C GLY A 8 -3.02 -49.94 53.36
N LYS A 9 -2.13 -50.83 52.91
CA LYS A 9 -1.39 -50.62 51.64
C LYS A 9 -2.30 -50.59 50.42
N ILE A 10 -3.35 -51.42 50.36
CA ILE A 10 -4.31 -51.39 49.26
C ILE A 10 -5.03 -50.04 49.21
N LEU A 11 -5.48 -49.53 50.36
CA LEU A 11 -6.14 -48.22 50.44
C LEU A 11 -5.22 -47.08 50.00
N ASP A 12 -3.94 -47.11 50.38
CA ASP A 12 -2.95 -46.12 49.96
C ASP A 12 -2.75 -46.16 48.44
N TYR A 13 -2.69 -47.34 47.82
CA TYR A 13 -2.60 -47.48 46.37
C TYR A 13 -3.86 -46.98 45.66
N GLU A 14 -5.05 -47.30 46.17
CA GLU A 14 -6.31 -46.80 45.62
C GLU A 14 -6.37 -45.28 45.67
N THR A 15 -5.91 -44.69 46.77
CA THR A 15 -5.80 -43.24 46.94
C THR A 15 -4.81 -42.66 45.95
N ALA A 16 -3.60 -43.23 45.84
CA ALA A 16 -2.58 -42.80 44.89
C ALA A 16 -3.08 -42.88 43.44
N ILE A 17 -3.80 -43.94 43.08
CA ILE A 17 -4.41 -44.11 41.75
C ILE A 17 -5.47 -43.03 41.51
N LEU A 18 -6.33 -42.74 42.49
CA LEU A 18 -7.36 -41.71 42.37
C LEU A 18 -6.73 -40.33 42.17
N THR A 19 -5.73 -39.98 42.98
CA THR A 19 -4.98 -38.72 42.86
C THR A 19 -4.26 -38.63 41.52
N ALA A 20 -3.66 -39.73 41.04
CA ALA A 20 -3.02 -39.76 39.72
C ALA A 20 -4.04 -39.52 38.60
N LYS A 21 -5.22 -40.17 38.66
CA LYS A 21 -6.29 -39.94 37.67
C LYS A 21 -6.77 -38.49 37.67
N GLN A 22 -7.00 -37.90 38.85
CA GLN A 22 -7.39 -36.49 38.96
C GLN A 22 -6.31 -35.56 38.39
N SER A 23 -5.04 -35.86 38.66
CA SER A 23 -3.90 -35.09 38.15
C SER A 23 -3.81 -35.17 36.62
N ILE A 24 -4.03 -36.35 36.04
CA ILE A 24 -4.08 -36.55 34.58
C ILE A 24 -5.24 -35.75 33.98
N SER A 25 -6.45 -35.88 34.52
CA SER A 25 -7.61 -35.13 34.01
C SER A 25 -7.41 -33.62 34.10
N LYS A 26 -6.73 -33.14 35.15
CA LYS A 26 -6.40 -31.73 35.27
C LYS A 26 -5.36 -31.30 34.24
N ALA A 27 -4.29 -32.07 34.06
CA ALA A 27 -3.28 -31.79 33.03
C ALA A 27 -3.86 -31.80 31.61
N GLU A 28 -4.82 -32.68 31.32
CA GLU A 28 -5.54 -32.72 30.04
C GLU A 28 -6.40 -31.45 29.84
N GLN A 29 -7.13 -31.01 30.87
CA GLN A 29 -7.89 -29.76 30.83
C GLN A 29 -6.98 -28.56 30.63
N ASP A 30 -5.91 -28.46 31.42
CA ASP A 30 -4.94 -27.36 31.32
C ASP A 30 -4.28 -27.34 29.91
N ALA A 31 -4.04 -28.50 29.30
CA ALA A 31 -3.52 -28.61 27.93
C ALA A 31 -4.54 -28.16 26.86
N ILE A 32 -5.82 -28.48 27.05
CA ILE A 32 -6.90 -28.01 26.17
C ILE A 32 -7.04 -26.49 26.27
N ASP A 33 -7.06 -25.96 27.49
CA ASP A 33 -7.15 -24.52 27.74
C ASP A 33 -5.97 -23.78 27.11
N ALA A 34 -4.73 -24.26 27.30
CA ALA A 34 -3.55 -23.67 26.68
C ALA A 34 -3.64 -23.65 25.15
N ARG A 35 -4.13 -24.73 24.53
CA ARG A 35 -4.33 -24.79 23.07
C ARG A 35 -5.40 -23.83 22.60
N ASN A 36 -6.51 -23.72 23.32
CA ASN A 36 -7.60 -22.80 22.99
C ASN A 36 -7.14 -21.34 23.12
N THR A 37 -6.44 -21.00 24.20
CA THR A 37 -5.86 -19.66 24.39
C THR A 37 -4.87 -19.33 23.28
N LEU A 38 -3.95 -20.25 22.95
CA LEU A 38 -2.99 -20.04 21.87
C LEU A 38 -3.67 -19.88 20.51
N GLY A 39 -4.68 -20.70 20.21
CA GLY A 39 -5.44 -20.61 18.96
C GLY A 39 -6.19 -19.28 18.85
N SER A 40 -6.81 -18.83 19.95
CA SER A 40 -7.50 -17.56 20.02
C SER A 40 -6.55 -16.37 19.86
N SER A 41 -5.43 -16.36 20.60
CA SER A 41 -4.45 -15.28 20.52
C SER A 41 -3.80 -15.21 19.14
N LEU A 42 -3.42 -16.36 18.56
CA LEU A 42 -2.84 -16.41 17.22
C LEU A 42 -3.83 -15.89 16.16
N THR A 43 -5.10 -16.23 16.28
CA THR A 43 -6.14 -15.74 15.35
C THR A 43 -6.29 -14.22 15.48
N ALA A 44 -6.35 -13.70 16.71
CA ALA A 44 -6.44 -12.27 16.96
C ALA A 44 -5.21 -11.51 16.43
N ASP A 45 -4.00 -12.01 16.70
CA ASP A 45 -2.74 -11.42 16.23
C ASP A 45 -2.65 -11.41 14.70
N ARG A 46 -3.08 -12.51 14.05
CA ARG A 46 -3.16 -12.57 12.59
C ARG A 46 -4.13 -11.54 12.04
N GLN A 47 -5.34 -11.45 12.60
CA GLN A 47 -6.34 -10.49 12.15
C GLN A 47 -5.85 -9.04 12.32
N GLN A 48 -5.19 -8.74 13.44
CA GLN A 48 -4.60 -7.43 13.69
C GLN A 48 -3.46 -7.12 12.71
N THR A 49 -2.61 -8.11 12.41
CA THR A 49 -1.51 -7.96 11.45
C THR A 49 -2.04 -7.74 10.04
N GLU A 50 -3.06 -8.49 9.63
CA GLU A 50 -3.72 -8.34 8.32
C GLU A 50 -4.38 -6.96 8.17
N ALA A 51 -5.06 -6.48 9.21
CA ALA A 51 -5.61 -5.12 9.23
C ALA A 51 -4.53 -4.04 9.10
N SER A 52 -3.43 -4.20 9.85
CA SER A 52 -2.29 -3.27 9.80
C SER A 52 -1.61 -3.27 8.43
N LEU A 53 -1.49 -4.43 7.79
CA LEU A 53 -0.94 -4.57 6.44
C LEU A 53 -1.83 -3.90 5.39
N ASN A 54 -3.15 -4.07 5.49
CA ASN A 54 -4.11 -3.41 4.61
C ASN A 54 -4.00 -1.89 4.75
N GLU A 55 -3.98 -1.37 5.98
CA GLU A 55 -3.81 0.05 6.23
C GLU A 55 -2.50 0.59 5.64
N ALA A 56 -1.39 -0.11 5.84
CA ALA A 56 -0.10 0.25 5.25
C ALA A 56 -0.16 0.25 3.72
N GLY A 57 -0.81 -0.75 3.11
CA GLY A 57 -1.03 -0.83 1.67
C GLY A 57 -1.82 0.36 1.13
N LEU A 58 -2.91 0.74 1.81
CA LEU A 58 -3.71 1.92 1.46
C LEU A 58 -2.89 3.21 1.57
N ARG A 59 -2.11 3.38 2.64
CA ARG A 59 -1.23 4.54 2.81
C ARG A 59 -0.20 4.65 1.69
N VAL A 60 0.46 3.55 1.33
CA VAL A 60 1.42 3.51 0.22
C VAL A 60 0.72 3.82 -1.10
N GLY A 61 -0.48 3.26 -1.33
CA GLY A 61 -1.28 3.55 -2.51
C GLY A 61 -1.63 5.03 -2.64
N MET A 62 -2.10 5.65 -1.54
CA MET A 62 -2.36 7.09 -1.49
C MET A 62 -1.10 7.90 -1.74
N GLN A 63 0.02 7.59 -1.08
CA GLN A 63 1.28 8.30 -1.27
C GLN A 63 1.74 8.25 -2.73
N LYS A 64 1.67 7.07 -3.37
CA LYS A 64 1.96 6.92 -4.80
C LYS A 64 1.02 7.77 -5.66
N GLY A 65 -0.28 7.78 -5.34
CA GLY A 65 -1.26 8.62 -6.02
C GLY A 65 -0.96 10.11 -5.90
N LEU A 66 -0.62 10.59 -4.70
CA LEU A 66 -0.24 11.97 -4.45
C LEU A 66 1.05 12.35 -5.19
N ILE A 67 2.06 11.47 -5.22
CA ILE A 67 3.30 11.69 -5.98
C ILE A 67 3.01 11.76 -7.48
N ALA A 68 2.17 10.85 -8.00
CA ALA A 68 1.78 10.86 -9.40
C ALA A 68 1.01 12.14 -9.77
N GLN A 69 0.10 12.58 -8.90
CA GLN A 69 -0.65 13.83 -9.10
C GLN A 69 0.25 15.07 -8.98
N ALA A 70 1.21 15.09 -8.06
CA ALA A 70 2.19 16.17 -7.95
C ALA A 70 3.15 16.22 -9.15
N SER A 71 3.43 15.08 -9.77
CA SER A 71 4.28 14.99 -10.97
C SER A 71 3.52 15.30 -12.26
N ASP A 72 2.19 15.44 -12.21
CA ASP A 72 1.38 15.86 -13.34
C ASP A 72 1.75 17.31 -13.70
N PRO A 73 2.20 17.59 -14.95
CA PRO A 73 2.55 18.93 -15.39
C PRO A 73 1.39 19.92 -15.21
N ALA A 74 0.13 19.49 -15.36
CA ALA A 74 -1.02 20.36 -15.18
C ALA A 74 -1.22 20.77 -13.72
N THR A 75 -1.02 19.83 -12.78
CA THR A 75 -1.06 20.10 -11.35
C THR A 75 0.14 20.97 -10.92
N THR A 76 1.32 20.71 -11.47
CA THR A 76 2.53 21.52 -11.22
C THR A 76 2.36 22.95 -11.72
N ALA A 77 1.79 23.16 -12.91
CA ALA A 77 1.51 24.49 -13.46
C ALA A 77 0.50 25.26 -12.60
N ALA A 78 -0.56 24.57 -12.12
CA ALA A 78 -1.55 25.16 -11.22
C ALA A 78 -0.96 25.54 -9.84
N LEU A 79 -0.05 24.73 -9.30
CA LEU A 79 0.58 24.95 -7.98
C LEU A 79 1.69 26.00 -7.99
N THR A 80 2.48 26.06 -9.06
CA THR A 80 3.61 26.99 -9.18
C THR A 80 3.19 28.37 -9.70
N GLY A 81 1.92 28.55 -10.07
CA GLY A 81 1.44 29.76 -10.76
C GLY A 81 2.23 30.08 -12.03
N SER A 82 3.05 29.13 -12.50
CA SER A 82 3.95 29.33 -13.61
C SER A 82 3.13 29.12 -14.86
N GLN A 83 3.03 30.19 -15.64
CA GLN A 83 2.46 30.21 -16.98
C GLN A 83 2.73 28.89 -17.70
N GLU A 84 1.69 28.34 -18.33
CA GLU A 84 1.84 27.28 -19.33
C GLU A 84 3.10 27.54 -20.17
N PRO A 85 3.90 26.50 -20.49
CA PRO A 85 5.14 26.69 -21.23
C PRO A 85 4.86 27.59 -22.44
N PRO A 86 5.58 28.72 -22.61
CA PRO A 86 5.25 29.67 -23.65
C PRO A 86 5.22 28.93 -24.99
N LEU A 87 4.09 29.00 -25.68
CA LEU A 87 3.93 28.37 -26.98
C LEU A 87 4.68 29.21 -28.01
N LEU A 88 5.57 28.56 -28.76
CA LEU A 88 6.25 29.14 -29.90
C LEU A 88 5.41 28.85 -31.15
N TYR A 89 4.97 29.91 -31.82
CA TYR A 89 4.20 29.81 -33.06
C TYR A 89 5.12 30.14 -34.25
N SER A 90 5.17 29.26 -35.24
CA SER A 90 5.81 29.55 -36.52
C SER A 90 4.84 29.33 -37.68
N LEU A 91 4.88 30.24 -38.64
CA LEU A 91 4.10 30.21 -39.86
C LEU A 91 4.97 29.64 -40.98
N VAL A 92 4.50 28.60 -41.64
CA VAL A 92 5.11 28.11 -42.88
C VAL A 92 4.32 28.65 -44.05
N ARG A 93 4.96 29.54 -44.82
CA ARG A 93 4.39 30.17 -46.01
C ARG A 93 5.17 29.76 -47.25
N VAL A 94 4.45 29.41 -48.30
CA VAL A 94 5.04 29.18 -49.63
C VAL A 94 4.88 30.45 -50.46
N ALA A 95 6.00 31.14 -50.70
CA ALA A 95 6.06 32.29 -51.61
C ALA A 95 7.03 31.94 -52.75
N ASP A 96 6.61 32.20 -53.99
CA ASP A 96 7.42 31.97 -55.21
C ASP A 96 8.01 30.55 -55.31
N GLY A 97 7.24 29.53 -54.93
CA GLY A 97 7.65 28.11 -54.99
C GLY A 97 8.67 27.69 -53.93
N LYS A 98 9.05 28.58 -53.00
CA LYS A 98 9.95 28.28 -51.88
C LYS A 98 9.18 28.33 -50.55
N THR A 99 9.37 27.29 -49.74
CA THR A 99 8.81 27.22 -48.39
C THR A 99 9.70 28.00 -47.43
N SER A 100 9.12 28.96 -46.72
CA SER A 100 9.78 29.75 -45.67
C SER A 100 9.07 29.56 -44.34
N GLU A 101 9.84 29.34 -43.27
CA GLU A 101 9.35 29.31 -41.90
C GLU A 101 9.62 30.68 -41.25
N ILE A 102 8.54 31.33 -40.81
CA ILE A 102 8.54 32.69 -40.26
C ILE A 102 8.06 32.60 -38.82
N GLU A 103 8.73 33.25 -37.88
CA GLU A 103 8.24 33.38 -36.50
C GLU A 103 6.93 34.18 -36.50
N ALA A 104 5.86 33.61 -35.94
CA ALA A 104 4.55 34.25 -35.94
C ALA A 104 4.36 35.11 -34.68
N LYS A 105 4.07 36.40 -34.88
CA LYS A 105 3.68 37.35 -33.83
C LYS A 105 2.19 37.69 -33.97
N GLU A 106 1.58 38.25 -32.93
CA GLU A 106 0.14 38.59 -32.92
C GLU A 106 -0.29 39.52 -34.06
N ASP A 107 0.62 40.36 -34.55
CA ASP A 107 0.42 41.29 -35.66
C ASP A 107 0.70 40.69 -37.04
N THR A 108 1.08 39.40 -37.11
CA THR A 108 1.45 38.75 -38.37
C THR A 108 0.20 38.28 -39.12
N PRO A 109 -0.14 38.86 -40.29
CA PRO A 109 -1.35 38.48 -41.02
C PRO A 109 -1.20 37.09 -41.64
N VAL A 110 -2.19 36.23 -41.41
CA VAL A 110 -2.31 34.91 -42.05
C VAL A 110 -2.89 35.05 -43.45
N LEU A 111 -2.30 34.34 -44.42
CA LEU A 111 -2.73 34.29 -45.80
C LEU A 111 -3.23 32.88 -46.17
N PRO A 112 -4.15 32.76 -47.15
CA PRO A 112 -4.62 31.44 -47.61
C PRO A 112 -3.45 30.58 -48.10
N GLY A 113 -3.31 29.37 -47.54
CA GLY A 113 -2.21 28.44 -47.86
C GLY A 113 -1.09 28.38 -46.81
N ASP A 114 -1.15 29.21 -45.78
CA ASP A 114 -0.23 29.14 -44.65
C ASP A 114 -0.50 27.94 -43.73
N VAL A 115 0.56 27.37 -43.15
CA VAL A 115 0.48 26.32 -42.12
C VAL A 115 1.07 26.81 -40.82
N ILE A 116 0.31 26.76 -39.73
CA ILE A 116 0.77 27.16 -38.39
C ILE A 116 1.37 25.93 -37.70
N LYS A 117 2.65 26.04 -37.29
CA LYS A 117 3.32 25.08 -36.42
C LYS A 117 3.32 25.64 -35.00
N VAL A 118 2.87 24.82 -34.05
CA VAL A 118 2.91 25.12 -32.62
C VAL A 118 3.95 24.22 -31.96
N LYS A 119 4.93 24.81 -31.29
CA LYS A 119 5.92 24.08 -30.50
C LYS A 119 5.88 24.56 -29.05
N LEU A 120 6.03 23.64 -28.11
CA LEU A 120 6.28 23.98 -26.72
C LEU A 120 7.68 24.58 -26.63
N ALA A 121 7.84 25.75 -26.00
CA ALA A 121 9.17 26.26 -25.69
C ALA A 121 9.93 25.22 -24.84
N PRO A 122 11.22 24.96 -25.12
CA PRO A 122 12.00 24.04 -24.31
C PRO A 122 12.00 24.57 -22.87
N THR A 123 11.47 23.75 -21.96
CA THR A 123 11.58 24.02 -20.53
C THR A 123 13.08 24.01 -20.19
N ALA A 124 13.62 25.16 -19.79
CA ALA A 124 14.98 25.23 -19.29
C ALA A 124 15.06 24.33 -18.05
N SER A 125 15.61 23.13 -18.22
CA SER A 125 15.97 22.26 -17.11
C SER A 125 17.17 22.93 -16.43
N GLN A 126 16.92 23.57 -15.28
CA GLN A 126 17.97 23.89 -14.31
C GLN A 126 17.83 22.96 -13.12
#